data_AF-A0A9D1NM16-F1
#
_entry.id   AF-A0A9D1NM16-F1
#
_cell.length_a   1.000
_cell.length_b   1.000
_cell.length_c   1.000
_cell.angle_alpha   90.00
_cell.angle_beta   90.00
_cell.angle_gamma   90.00
#
_symmetry.space_group_name_H-M   'P 1'
#
loop_
_entity.id
_entity.type
_entity.pdbx_description
1 polymer ?
#
loop_
_entity_poly.entity_id
_entity_poly.type
_entity_poly.pdbx_seq_one_letter_code
_entity_poly.pdbx_strand_id
1 'polypeptide(L)'
;MKRLASLLALAALALAGCSPYWYRAPEQFVVEESRLNWVQIYYQESPTAPRVRCDMRNDGQITILEGMSVTVGDDFNIDYRDPAFGDVRKYYYQMDPALFRQTLQLLVDTGLFVVEGEPEEDTPLYPKVMIKANVNHKKIDKFTYDEALQNEIRIQLFQYKMSGRLN
;
A
#
# COMPACT_ATOMS: atom_id res chain seq x y z
N MET A 1 30.36 36.90 -36.15
CA MET A 1 29.13 36.07 -36.15
C MET A 1 29.27 34.73 -35.42
N LYS A 2 30.44 34.05 -35.41
CA LYS A 2 30.62 32.76 -34.71
C LYS A 2 30.62 32.82 -33.17
N ARG A 3 30.87 33.98 -32.55
CA ARG A 3 30.94 34.14 -31.09
C ARG A 3 29.60 34.36 -30.39
N LEU A 4 28.55 34.80 -31.10
CA LEU A 4 27.21 34.93 -30.53
C LEU A 4 26.45 33.60 -30.45
N ALA A 5 26.76 32.64 -31.33
CA ALA A 5 26.12 31.33 -31.33
C ALA A 5 26.55 30.46 -30.13
N SER A 6 27.81 30.57 -29.68
CA SER A 6 28.28 29.83 -28.48
C SER A 6 27.71 30.36 -27.17
N LEU A 7 27.34 31.64 -27.09
CA LEU A 7 26.75 32.23 -25.88
C LEU A 7 25.28 31.84 -25.72
N LEU A 8 24.53 31.67 -26.82
CA LEU A 8 23.16 31.15 -26.77
C LEU A 8 23.11 29.65 -26.43
N ALA A 9 24.07 28.85 -26.91
CA ALA A 9 24.11 27.41 -26.61
C ALA A 9 24.43 27.13 -25.12
N LEU A 10 25.22 28.00 -24.47
CA LEU A 10 25.54 27.85 -23.05
C LEU A 10 24.37 28.28 -22.13
N ALA A 11 23.56 29.24 -22.55
CA ALA A 11 22.36 29.65 -21.82
C ALA A 11 21.24 28.61 -21.89
N ALA A 12 21.14 27.84 -22.98
CA ALA A 12 20.17 26.76 -23.12
C ALA A 12 20.47 25.54 -22.21
N LEU A 13 21.75 25.28 -21.89
CA LEU A 13 22.16 24.23 -20.95
C LEU A 13 21.95 24.62 -19.47
N ALA A 14 21.91 25.93 -19.16
CA ALA A 14 21.65 26.41 -17.80
C ALA A 14 20.17 26.37 -17.39
N LEU A 15 19.24 26.33 -18.36
CA LEU A 15 17.80 26.19 -18.10
C LEU A 15 17.31 24.73 -18.06
N ALA A 16 18.18 23.77 -18.41
CA ALA A 16 17.87 22.34 -18.35
C ALA A 16 18.38 21.67 -17.05
N GLY A 17 19.06 22.40 -16.17
CA GLY A 17 19.80 21.82 -15.05
C GLY A 17 19.72 22.64 -13.76
N CYS A 18 18.53 22.77 -13.19
CA CYS A 18 18.31 23.14 -11.77
C CYS A 18 16.88 22.73 -11.35
N SER A 19 16.55 21.43 -11.48
CA SER A 19 15.59 20.89 -10.50
C SER A 19 16.40 20.66 -9.23
N PRO A 20 16.04 21.29 -8.11
CA PRO A 20 16.77 21.07 -6.89
C PRO A 20 16.73 19.59 -6.50
N TYR A 21 17.90 19.04 -6.19
CA TYR A 21 18.16 17.68 -5.71
C TYR A 21 17.44 17.35 -4.36
N TRP A 22 16.47 18.16 -3.96
CA TRP A 22 15.69 18.11 -2.73
C TRP A 22 14.18 18.01 -3.01
N TYR A 23 13.74 18.07 -4.27
CA TYR A 23 12.35 17.76 -4.61
C TYR A 23 12.22 16.25 -4.84
N ARG A 24 12.02 15.48 -3.75
CA ARG A 24 11.35 14.18 -3.88
C ARG A 24 9.94 14.49 -4.36
N ALA A 25 9.74 14.52 -5.68
CA ALA A 25 8.42 14.20 -6.21
C ALA A 25 8.00 12.89 -5.53
N PRO A 26 6.73 12.74 -5.09
CA PRO A 26 6.28 11.44 -4.62
C PRO A 26 6.66 10.47 -5.73
N GLU A 27 7.43 9.42 -5.43
CA GLU A 27 7.79 8.46 -6.48
C GLU A 27 6.52 7.71 -6.86
N GLN A 28 5.66 8.36 -7.64
CA GLN A 28 4.69 7.73 -8.50
C GLN A 28 5.53 7.09 -9.60
N PHE A 29 5.89 5.83 -9.39
CA PHE A 29 6.64 5.05 -10.36
C PHE A 29 5.66 4.17 -11.15
N VAL A 30 6.09 3.79 -12.36
CA VAL A 30 5.33 2.84 -13.16
C VAL A 30 5.61 1.44 -12.65
N VAL A 31 4.55 0.68 -12.31
CA VAL A 31 4.67 -0.70 -11.85
C VAL A 31 5.12 -1.60 -12.99
N GLU A 32 6.24 -2.26 -12.79
CA GLU A 32 6.79 -3.21 -13.76
C GLU A 32 6.13 -4.58 -13.60
N GLU A 33 6.18 -5.39 -14.66
CA GLU A 33 5.74 -6.76 -14.58
C GLU A 33 6.74 -7.58 -13.76
N SER A 34 6.32 -8.06 -12.59
CA SER A 34 7.16 -8.86 -11.71
C SER A 34 6.33 -9.73 -10.77
N ARG A 35 6.71 -11.01 -10.68
CA ARG A 35 6.15 -11.97 -9.70
C ARG A 35 6.50 -11.65 -8.26
N LEU A 36 7.50 -10.80 -8.05
CA LEU A 36 7.96 -10.38 -6.73
C LEU A 36 7.19 -9.17 -6.20
N ASN A 37 6.29 -8.61 -7.01
CA ASN A 37 5.42 -7.53 -6.57
C ASN A 37 4.33 -8.08 -5.64
N TRP A 38 4.20 -7.47 -4.47
CA TRP A 38 3.18 -7.82 -3.50
C TRP A 38 2.82 -6.63 -2.62
N VAL A 39 1.61 -6.67 -2.06
CA VAL A 39 1.13 -5.71 -1.07
C VAL A 39 0.26 -6.43 -0.04
N GLN A 40 0.37 -6.02 1.21
CA GLN A 40 -0.43 -6.46 2.33
C GLN A 40 -1.00 -5.24 3.04
N ILE A 41 -2.31 -5.23 3.23
CA ILE A 41 -3.02 -4.16 3.93
C ILE A 41 -3.69 -4.77 5.14
N TYR A 42 -3.33 -4.28 6.31
CA TYR A 42 -3.92 -4.67 7.58
C TYR A 42 -4.82 -3.55 8.06
N TYR A 43 -5.99 -3.90 8.56
CA TYR A 43 -6.97 -2.97 9.08
C TYR A 43 -7.60 -3.53 10.36
N GLN A 44 -7.76 -2.67 11.36
CA GLN A 44 -8.52 -2.98 12.57
C GLN A 44 -9.22 -1.71 13.06
N GLU A 45 -10.55 -1.72 13.13
CA GLU A 45 -11.35 -0.53 13.49
C GLU A 45 -11.19 -0.11 14.95
N SER A 46 -11.06 -1.06 15.87
CA SER A 46 -10.96 -0.81 17.31
C SER A 46 -10.29 -2.00 18.00
N PRO A 47 -9.87 -1.90 19.28
CA PRO A 47 -9.21 -3.00 20.00
C PRO A 47 -10.02 -4.30 20.01
N THR A 48 -11.35 -4.19 20.02
CA THR A 48 -12.29 -5.32 20.10
C THR A 48 -12.92 -5.66 18.76
N ALA A 49 -12.58 -4.94 17.68
CA ALA A 49 -13.07 -5.26 16.34
C ALA A 49 -12.26 -6.42 15.73
N PRO A 50 -12.88 -7.22 14.83
CA PRO A 50 -12.16 -8.19 14.02
C PRO A 50 -11.03 -7.50 13.25
N ARG A 51 -9.91 -8.20 13.13
CA ARG A 51 -8.80 -7.81 12.27
C ARG A 51 -9.13 -8.22 10.85
N VAL A 52 -8.66 -7.44 9.88
CA VAL A 52 -8.73 -7.75 8.46
C VAL A 52 -7.35 -7.61 7.87
N ARG A 53 -6.92 -8.61 7.09
CA ARG A 53 -5.71 -8.54 6.28
C ARG A 53 -6.03 -8.89 4.85
N CYS A 54 -5.65 -8.03 3.92
CA CYS A 54 -5.69 -8.30 2.48
C CYS A 54 -4.27 -8.49 1.97
N ASP A 55 -3.96 -9.68 1.49
CA ASP A 55 -2.69 -10.05 0.88
C ASP A 55 -2.87 -10.16 -0.64
N MET A 56 -2.13 -9.37 -1.42
CA MET A 56 -2.10 -9.47 -2.88
C MET A 56 -0.69 -9.86 -3.32
N ARG A 57 -0.54 -11.03 -3.97
CA ARG A 57 0.75 -11.66 -4.31
C ARG A 57 0.70 -12.37 -5.67
N ASN A 58 1.84 -12.89 -6.13
CA ASN A 58 1.95 -13.96 -7.14
C ASN A 58 1.09 -13.76 -8.40
N ASP A 59 1.31 -12.67 -9.15
CA ASP A 59 0.59 -12.39 -10.41
C ASP A 59 -0.95 -12.34 -10.27
N GLY A 60 -1.48 -11.95 -9.11
CA GLY A 60 -2.92 -11.71 -8.91
C GLY A 60 -3.62 -12.65 -7.94
N GLN A 61 -2.89 -13.46 -7.16
CA GLN A 61 -3.45 -14.17 -6.02
C GLN A 61 -3.81 -13.18 -4.91
N ILE A 62 -5.08 -13.16 -4.49
CA ILE A 62 -5.56 -12.32 -3.39
C ILE A 62 -6.06 -13.23 -2.27
N THR A 63 -5.58 -13.00 -1.04
CA THR A 63 -6.07 -13.68 0.16
C THR A 63 -6.56 -12.64 1.15
N ILE A 64 -7.82 -12.74 1.58
CA ILE A 64 -8.37 -11.92 2.65
C ILE A 64 -8.51 -12.79 3.90
N LEU A 65 -7.91 -12.36 5.01
CA LEU A 65 -8.08 -12.96 6.33
C LEU A 65 -8.93 -12.04 7.19
N GLU A 66 -9.91 -12.58 7.90
CA GLU A 66 -10.77 -11.85 8.83
C GLU A 66 -10.97 -12.66 10.12
N GLY A 67 -10.89 -12.01 11.28
CA GLY A 67 -11.26 -12.64 12.55
C GLY A 67 -10.65 -11.96 13.77
N MET A 68 -11.01 -12.47 14.95
CA MET A 68 -10.50 -11.97 16.23
C MET A 68 -9.12 -12.52 16.59
N SER A 69 -8.62 -13.53 15.85
CA SER A 69 -7.28 -14.08 16.09
C SER A 69 -6.19 -13.03 15.85
N VAL A 70 -5.17 -13.06 16.70
CA VAL A 70 -3.93 -12.30 16.51
C VAL A 70 -3.19 -12.71 15.23
N THR A 71 -3.38 -13.95 14.77
CA THR A 71 -2.72 -14.49 13.58
C THR A 71 -3.18 -13.84 12.27
N VAL A 72 -4.34 -13.18 12.27
CA VAL A 72 -4.77 -12.35 11.13
C VAL A 72 -3.77 -11.22 10.88
N GLY A 73 -3.27 -10.60 11.96
CA GLY A 73 -2.31 -9.49 11.90
C GLY A 73 -0.85 -9.93 11.83
N ASP A 74 -0.54 -11.15 12.26
CA ASP A 74 0.82 -11.67 12.34
C ASP A 74 0.84 -13.20 12.17
N ASP A 75 1.26 -13.67 11.01
CA ASP A 75 1.33 -15.10 10.69
C ASP A 75 2.27 -15.90 11.61
N PHE A 76 3.21 -15.23 12.29
CA PHE A 76 4.19 -15.87 13.17
C PHE A 76 3.81 -15.79 14.65
N ASN A 77 2.60 -15.31 14.96
CA ASN A 77 2.17 -15.19 16.34
C ASN A 77 1.98 -16.57 16.99
N ILE A 78 2.63 -16.76 18.14
CA ILE A 78 2.66 -18.04 18.87
C ILE A 78 1.65 -18.10 20.02
N ASP A 79 0.73 -17.13 20.15
CA ASP A 79 -0.25 -17.09 21.25
C ASP A 79 -1.43 -18.05 21.02
N TYR A 80 -1.10 -19.34 20.92
CA TYR A 80 -2.09 -20.43 20.73
C TYR A 80 -3.05 -20.61 21.92
N ARG A 81 -2.85 -19.88 23.01
CA ARG A 81 -3.70 -19.93 24.22
C ARG A 81 -4.84 -18.91 24.18
N ASP A 82 -4.80 -17.95 23.25
CA ASP A 82 -5.90 -17.02 23.04
C ASP A 82 -7.18 -17.81 22.66
N PRO A 83 -8.31 -17.66 23.37
CA PRO A 83 -9.58 -18.29 23.00
C PRO A 83 -10.02 -17.99 21.57
N ALA A 84 -9.61 -16.85 21.02
CA ALA A 84 -9.90 -16.43 19.65
C ALA A 84 -8.83 -16.91 18.64
N PHE A 85 -7.83 -17.70 19.03
CA PHE A 85 -6.73 -18.09 18.15
C PHE A 85 -7.21 -18.78 16.86
N GLY A 86 -8.25 -19.62 16.97
CA GLY A 86 -8.88 -20.31 15.84
C GLY A 86 -9.91 -19.48 15.08
N ASP A 87 -10.26 -18.27 15.53
CA ASP A 87 -11.19 -17.38 14.83
C ASP A 87 -10.47 -16.66 13.68
N VAL A 88 -10.30 -17.40 12.59
CA VAL A 88 -9.76 -16.92 11.32
C VAL A 88 -10.60 -17.46 10.17
N ARG A 89 -11.15 -16.55 9.38
CA ARG A 89 -11.78 -16.85 8.09
C ARG A 89 -10.84 -16.42 6.99
N LYS A 90 -10.59 -17.31 6.03
CA LYS A 90 -9.70 -17.06 4.89
C LYS A 90 -10.50 -17.14 3.61
N TYR A 91 -10.33 -16.15 2.76
CA TYR A 91 -10.99 -16.03 1.48
C TYR A 91 -9.94 -15.89 0.39
N TYR A 92 -10.09 -16.66 -0.68
CA TYR A 92 -9.15 -16.69 -1.79
C TYR A 92 -9.81 -16.18 -3.05
N TYR A 93 -9.10 -15.33 -3.77
CA TYR A 93 -9.52 -14.82 -5.06
C TYR A 93 -8.36 -14.85 -6.02
N GLN A 94 -8.71 -14.91 -7.30
CA GLN A 94 -7.76 -14.82 -8.39
C GLN A 94 -8.13 -13.61 -9.24
N MET A 95 -7.12 -12.79 -9.49
CA MET A 95 -7.16 -11.69 -10.43
C MET A 95 -6.30 -12.07 -11.64
N ASP A 96 -6.66 -11.54 -12.80
CA ASP A 96 -5.79 -11.60 -13.98
C ASP A 96 -4.48 -10.82 -13.71
N PRO A 97 -3.31 -11.32 -14.15
CA PRO A 97 -2.02 -10.65 -13.90
C PRO A 97 -1.96 -9.19 -14.41
N ALA A 98 -2.59 -8.89 -15.55
CA ALA A 98 -2.60 -7.53 -16.08
C ALA A 98 -3.46 -6.60 -15.21
N LEU A 99 -4.60 -7.09 -14.72
CA LEU A 99 -5.46 -6.36 -13.78
C LEU A 99 -4.78 -6.20 -12.41
N PHE A 100 -3.99 -7.18 -11.96
CA PHE A 100 -3.19 -7.08 -10.75
C PHE A 100 -2.16 -5.95 -10.85
N ARG A 101 -1.41 -5.90 -11.96
CA ARG A 101 -0.47 -4.80 -12.21
C ARG A 101 -1.16 -3.45 -12.27
N GLN A 102 -2.32 -3.35 -12.94
CA GLN A 102 -3.12 -2.11 -12.96
C GLN A 102 -3.59 -1.71 -11.56
N THR A 103 -4.00 -2.69 -10.74
CA THR A 103 -4.40 -2.44 -9.34
C THR A 103 -3.22 -1.90 -8.54
N LEU A 104 -2.03 -2.50 -8.66
CA LEU A 104 -0.82 -1.98 -8.03
C LEU A 104 -0.49 -0.56 -8.51
N GLN A 105 -0.63 -0.28 -9.81
CA GLN A 105 -0.42 1.07 -10.35
C GLN A 105 -1.39 2.07 -9.72
N LEU A 106 -2.67 1.72 -9.61
CA LEU A 106 -3.67 2.57 -8.94
C LEU A 106 -3.27 2.85 -7.49
N LEU A 107 -2.75 1.86 -6.75
CA LEU A 107 -2.28 2.08 -5.37
C LEU A 107 -1.04 3.00 -5.29
N VAL A 108 -0.16 2.93 -6.28
CA VAL A 108 0.95 3.89 -6.40
C VAL A 108 0.40 5.30 -6.68
N ASP A 109 -0.54 5.41 -7.62
CA ASP A 109 -1.09 6.68 -8.09
C ASP A 109 -1.92 7.38 -7.00
N THR A 110 -2.64 6.62 -6.17
CA THR A 110 -3.37 7.16 -5.00
C THR A 110 -2.44 7.61 -3.87
N GLY A 111 -1.15 7.33 -3.97
CA GLY A 111 -0.18 7.70 -2.94
C GLY A 111 -0.20 6.79 -1.71
N LEU A 112 -0.82 5.60 -1.79
CA LEU A 112 -0.87 4.63 -0.68
C LEU A 112 0.53 4.40 -0.07
N PHE A 113 1.56 4.36 -0.92
CA PHE A 113 2.94 4.06 -0.56
C PHE A 113 3.79 5.27 -0.17
N VAL A 114 3.21 6.48 -0.17
CA VAL A 114 3.90 7.68 0.32
C VAL A 114 4.11 7.54 1.82
N VAL A 115 5.36 7.65 2.28
CA VAL A 115 5.67 7.60 3.71
C VAL A 115 5.14 8.86 4.38
N GLU A 116 4.27 8.67 5.37
CA GLU A 116 3.74 9.76 6.19
C GLU A 116 4.77 10.22 7.23
N GLY A 117 4.59 11.43 7.73
CA GLY A 117 5.38 11.93 8.86
C GLY A 117 5.11 11.14 10.15
N GLU A 118 5.82 11.50 11.22
CA GLU A 118 5.47 10.98 12.54
C GLU A 118 4.07 11.45 12.94
N PRO A 119 3.26 10.59 13.58
CA PRO A 119 1.93 10.97 14.05
C PRO A 119 2.04 12.08 15.11
N GLU A 120 1.06 12.97 15.15
CA GLU A 120 0.88 13.93 16.24
C GLU A 120 0.54 13.19 17.54
N GLU A 121 0.83 13.79 18.70
CA GLU A 121 0.68 13.14 20.01
C GLU A 121 -0.78 12.71 20.32
N ASP A 122 -1.75 13.39 19.74
CA ASP A 122 -3.19 13.11 19.86
C ASP A 122 -3.76 12.23 18.74
N THR A 123 -2.92 11.74 17.82
CA THR A 123 -3.34 10.87 16.72
C THR A 123 -3.99 9.61 17.30
N PRO A 124 -5.24 9.29 16.90
CA PRO A 124 -5.91 8.13 17.44
C PRO A 124 -5.19 6.84 17.01
N LEU A 125 -5.03 5.91 17.96
CA LEU A 125 -4.41 4.61 17.70
C LEU A 125 -5.26 3.74 16.74
N TYR A 126 -6.56 4.03 16.65
CA TYR A 126 -7.54 3.33 15.84
C TYR A 126 -8.36 4.31 14.99
N PRO A 127 -8.76 3.93 13.77
CA PRO A 127 -8.53 2.62 13.15
C PRO A 127 -7.06 2.41 12.78
N LYS A 128 -6.56 1.21 13.06
CA LYS A 128 -5.16 0.86 12.83
C LYS A 128 -5.02 0.33 11.42
N VAL A 129 -4.30 1.05 10.57
CA VAL A 129 -4.02 0.63 9.19
C VAL A 129 -2.53 0.53 8.96
N MET A 130 -2.06 -0.66 8.59
CA MET A 130 -0.66 -0.95 8.27
C MET A 130 -0.57 -1.42 6.83
N ILE A 131 0.38 -0.85 6.09
CA ILE A 131 0.63 -1.18 4.69
C ILE A 131 2.05 -1.71 4.59
N LYS A 132 2.17 -2.93 4.11
CA LYS A 132 3.45 -3.55 3.76
C LYS A 132 3.45 -3.84 2.27
N ALA A 133 4.50 -3.50 1.56
CA ALA A 133 4.59 -3.80 0.14
C ALA A 133 6.03 -4.02 -0.33
N ASN A 134 6.15 -4.73 -1.44
CA ASN A 134 7.33 -4.73 -2.27
C ASN A 134 6.85 -4.53 -3.71
N VAL A 135 7.10 -3.36 -4.29
CA VAL A 135 6.72 -3.09 -5.68
C VAL A 135 7.95 -2.54 -6.40
N ASN A 136 8.38 -3.20 -7.48
CA ASN A 136 9.62 -2.91 -8.19
C ASN A 136 10.84 -2.83 -7.26
N HIS A 137 10.95 -3.77 -6.32
CA HIS A 137 11.99 -3.80 -5.27
C HIS A 137 11.95 -2.65 -4.26
N LYS A 138 10.93 -1.79 -4.32
CA LYS A 138 10.69 -0.74 -3.32
C LYS A 138 9.89 -1.35 -2.17
N LYS A 139 10.56 -1.50 -1.03
CA LYS A 139 9.96 -2.01 0.19
C LYS A 139 9.27 -0.86 0.94
N ILE A 140 8.01 -1.09 1.29
CA ILE A 140 7.21 -0.19 2.12
C ILE A 140 6.78 -0.97 3.36
N ASP A 141 6.91 -0.34 4.52
CA ASP A 141 6.34 -0.78 5.79
C ASP A 141 5.96 0.49 6.56
N LYS A 142 4.66 0.82 6.57
CA LYS A 142 4.15 2.05 7.19
C LYS A 142 2.82 1.83 7.88
N PHE A 143 2.54 2.68 8.86
CA PHE A 143 1.17 2.97 9.28
C PHE A 143 0.63 4.14 8.46
N THR A 144 -0.69 4.21 8.30
CA THR A 144 -1.36 5.41 7.80
C THR A 144 -2.29 5.97 8.85
N TYR A 145 -2.22 7.27 9.04
CA TYR A 145 -3.04 8.07 9.95
C TYR A 145 -3.96 9.02 9.19
N ASP A 146 -3.88 9.03 7.86
CA ASP A 146 -4.76 9.78 6.98
C ASP A 146 -6.19 9.20 7.04
N GLU A 147 -7.11 9.93 7.68
CA GLU A 147 -8.50 9.53 7.84
C GLU A 147 -9.22 9.27 6.51
N ALA A 148 -8.88 10.00 5.45
CA ALA A 148 -9.51 9.82 4.14
C ALA A 148 -9.05 8.49 3.52
N LEU A 149 -7.75 8.21 3.59
CA LEU A 149 -7.17 6.96 3.11
C LEU A 149 -7.65 5.75 3.93
N GLN A 150 -7.72 5.88 5.25
CA GLN A 150 -8.28 4.86 6.14
C GLN A 150 -9.74 4.53 5.78
N ASN A 151 -10.56 5.57 5.54
CA ASN A 151 -11.95 5.39 5.13
C ASN A 151 -12.07 4.73 3.76
N GLU A 152 -11.23 5.09 2.80
CA GLU A 152 -11.21 4.45 1.49
C GLU A 152 -10.85 2.97 1.59
N ILE A 153 -9.78 2.63 2.32
CA ILE A 153 -9.36 1.25 2.57
C ILE A 153 -10.50 0.45 3.22
N ARG A 154 -11.14 1.03 4.24
CA ARG A 154 -12.32 0.45 4.87
C ARG A 154 -13.39 0.16 3.81
N ILE A 155 -13.83 1.17 3.06
CA ILE A 155 -14.88 1.00 2.04
C ILE A 155 -14.51 -0.10 1.04
N GLN A 156 -13.30 -0.11 0.52
CA GLN A 156 -12.85 -1.10 -0.46
C GLN A 156 -12.86 -2.51 0.14
N LEU A 157 -12.25 -2.72 1.31
CA LEU A 157 -12.25 -4.04 1.99
C LEU A 157 -13.66 -4.54 2.29
N PHE A 158 -14.56 -3.64 2.73
CA PHE A 158 -15.96 -3.98 2.99
C PHE A 158 -16.78 -4.17 1.70
N GLN A 159 -16.49 -3.47 0.61
CA GLN A 159 -17.13 -3.66 -0.69
C GLN A 159 -16.77 -5.03 -1.30
N TYR A 160 -15.51 -5.45 -1.21
CA TYR A 160 -15.09 -6.82 -1.58
C TYR A 160 -15.85 -7.89 -0.79
N LYS A 161 -16.24 -7.57 0.46
CA LYS A 161 -17.06 -8.46 1.29
C LYS A 161 -18.53 -8.51 0.85
N MET A 162 -19.12 -7.36 0.54
CA MET A 162 -20.55 -7.21 0.23
C MET A 162 -20.90 -7.60 -1.21
N SER A 163 -19.97 -7.58 -2.17
CA SER A 163 -20.27 -7.80 -3.59
C SER A 163 -20.58 -9.27 -3.97
N GLY A 164 -20.71 -10.18 -3.00
CA GLY A 164 -21.05 -11.59 -3.26
C GLY A 164 -20.02 -12.36 -4.09
N ARG A 165 -18.85 -11.78 -4.35
CA ARG A 165 -17.66 -12.50 -4.89
C ARG A 165 -16.99 -13.37 -3.82
N LEU A 166 -17.59 -13.40 -2.62
CA LEU A 166 -17.24 -14.18 -1.43
C LEU A 166 -18.11 -15.43 -1.21
N ASN A 167 -18.77 -15.92 -2.26
CA ASN A 167 -19.51 -17.17 -2.22
C ASN A 167 -18.77 -18.25 -3.02
#